data_AF-A0A662A4C0-F1
#
_entry.id   AF-A0A662A4C0-F1
#
_cell.length_a   1.000
_cell.length_b   1.000
_cell.length_c   1.000
_cell.angle_alpha   90.00
_cell.angle_beta   90.00
_cell.angle_gamma   90.00
#
_symmetry.space_group_name_H-M   'P 1'
#
loop_
_entity.id
_entity.type
_entity.pdbx_description
1 polymer ?
#
loop_
_entity_poly.entity_id
_entity_poly.type
_entity_poly.pdbx_seq_one_letter_code
_entity_poly.pdbx_strand_id
1 'polypeptide(L)' 'NGKLLYTNYYHSNYELNMSSYPKGVYIVKLKYFNYVYSKKIVKE' A
#
# COMPACT_ATOMS: atom_id res chain seq x y z
N ASN A 1 -3.88 -10.52 -7.41
CA ASN A 1 -3.87 -11.90 -6.85
C ASN A 1 -3.90 -11.95 -5.32
N GLY A 2 -4.22 -10.86 -4.61
CA GLY A 2 -4.27 -10.86 -3.14
C GLY A 2 -2.91 -11.00 -2.42
N LYS A 3 -1.80 -11.19 -3.14
CA LYS A 3 -0.45 -11.29 -2.58
C LYS A 3 -0.02 -9.98 -1.92
N LEU A 4 0.45 -10.07 -0.69
CA LEU A 4 1.12 -8.96 -0.01
C LEU A 4 2.46 -8.68 -0.71
N LEU A 5 2.63 -7.45 -1.22
CA LEU A 5 3.85 -7.04 -1.90
C LEU A 5 4.81 -6.29 -0.99
N TYR A 6 4.27 -5.56 0.00
CA TYR A 6 5.04 -4.68 0.87
C TYR A 6 4.32 -4.48 2.20
N THR A 7 5.09 -4.40 3.29
CA THR A 7 4.61 -4.01 4.62
C THR A 7 5.66 -3.14 5.31
N ASN A 8 5.21 -2.12 6.04
CA ASN A 8 6.06 -1.21 6.80
C ASN A 8 5.34 -0.80 8.09
N TYR A 9 6.10 -0.69 9.18
CA TYR A 9 5.60 -0.41 10.54
C TYR A 9 6.09 0.93 11.12
N TYR A 10 6.79 1.76 10.33
CA TYR A 10 7.35 3.04 10.80
C TYR A 10 6.29 4.15 10.97
N HIS A 11 6.53 5.02 11.94
CA HIS A 11 5.61 6.07 12.42
C HIS A 11 5.87 7.46 11.80
N SER A 12 6.38 7.51 10.56
CA SER A 12 6.74 8.76 9.89
C SER A 12 6.09 8.87 8.51
N ASN A 13 6.09 10.07 7.92
CA ASN A 13 5.68 10.30 6.54
C ASN A 13 6.52 9.43 5.59
N TYR A 14 5.99 8.28 5.21
CA TYR A 14 6.62 7.34 4.30
C TYR A 14 5.95 7.45 2.93
N GLU A 15 6.74 7.81 1.92
CA GLU A 15 6.31 7.76 0.53
C GLU A 15 6.61 6.38 -0.04
N LEU A 16 5.55 5.64 -0.40
CA LEU A 16 5.68 4.34 -1.04
C LEU A 16 6.12 4.52 -2.50
N ASN A 17 7.37 4.16 -2.81
CA ASN A 17 7.85 4.14 -4.19
C ASN A 17 7.27 2.93 -4.94
N MET A 18 6.40 3.21 -5.92
CA MET A 18 5.75 2.18 -6.74
C MET A 18 6.39 2.01 -8.13
N SER A 19 7.54 2.64 -8.44
CA SER A 19 8.08 2.67 -9.81
C SER A 19 8.34 1.28 -10.41
N SER A 20 8.86 0.34 -9.63
CA SER A 20 9.13 -1.04 -10.06
C SER A 20 7.91 -1.98 -10.08
N TYR A 21 6.75 -1.51 -9.62
CA TYR A 21 5.54 -2.32 -9.58
C TYR A 21 4.95 -2.43 -10.99
N PRO A 22 4.49 -3.62 -11.40
CA PRO A 22 3.87 -3.82 -12.71
C PRO A 22 2.59 -2.98 -12.88
N LYS A 23 2.06 -2.95 -14.10
CA LYS A 23 0.74 -2.36 -14.34
C LYS A 23 -0.32 -3.20 -13.65
N GLY A 24 -1.33 -2.56 -13.07
CA GLY A 24 -2.43 -3.28 -12.42
C GLY A 24 -3.10 -2.54 -11.28
N VAL A 25 -3.91 -3.28 -10.52
CA VAL A 25 -4.69 -2.78 -9.40
C VAL A 25 -4.03 -3.17 -8.08
N TYR A 26 -3.79 -2.18 -7.23
CA TYR A 26 -3.20 -2.32 -5.92
C TYR A 26 -4.18 -1.90 -4.82
N ILE A 27 -4.10 -2.57 -3.67
CA ILE A 27 -4.84 -2.19 -2.46
C ILE A 27 -3.81 -1.88 -1.39
N VAL A 28 -3.79 -0.62 -0.94
CA VAL A 28 -2.97 -0.18 0.19
C VAL A 28 -3.85 -0.22 1.44
N LYS A 29 -3.34 -0.85 2.51
CA LYS A 29 -3.98 -0.87 3.81
C LYS A 29 -3.07 -0.19 4.83
N LEU A 30 -3.57 0.86 5.49
CA LEU A 30 -2.88 1.55 6.57
C LEU A 30 -3.61 1.24 7.88
N LYS A 31 -2.92 0.62 8.84
CA LYS A 31 -3.47 0.34 10.16
C LYS A 31 -2.91 1.35 11.17
N TYR A 32 -3.80 2.07 11.84
CA TYR A 32 -3.45 3.02 12.90
C TYR A 32 -4.28 2.69 14.15
N PHE A 33 -3.64 2.17 15.19
CA PHE A 33 -4.31 1.59 16.37
C PHE A 33 -5.44 0.60 15.95
N ASN A 34 -6.69 0.97 16.19
CA ASN A 34 -7.90 0.19 15.91
C ASN A 34 -8.55 0.52 14.56
N TYR A 35 -8.00 1.47 13.80
CA TYR A 35 -8.54 1.88 12.51
C TYR A 35 -7.72 1.28 11.36
N VAL A 36 -8.41 0.79 10.33
CA VAL A 36 -7.81 0.28 9.10
C VAL A 36 -8.36 1.09 7.93
N TYR A 37 -7.50 1.89 7.31
CA TYR A 37 -7.80 2.62 6.09
C TYR A 37 -7.39 1.79 4.88
N SER A 38 -8.24 1.78 3.85
CA SER A 38 -7.99 1.04 2.62
C SER A 38 -8.09 1.98 1.43
N LYS A 39 -7.12 1.94 0.52
CA LYS A 39 -7.15 2.72 -0.74
C LYS A 39 -6.83 1.82 -1.93
N LYS A 40 -7.63 1.94 -2.99
CA LYS A 40 -7.37 1.30 -4.28
C LYS A 40 -6.55 2.24 -5.15
N ILE A 41 -5.50 1.72 -5.78
CA ILE A 41 -4.64 2.43 -6.73
C ILE A 41 -4.64 1.66 -8.05
N VAL A 42 -4.85 2.36 -9.15
CA VAL A 42 -4.74 1.81 -10.51
C VAL A 42 -3.45 2.36 -11.11
N LYS A 43 -2.54 1.48 -11.50
CA LYS A 43 -1.27 1.84 -12.15
C LYS A 43 -1.33 1.43 -13.62
N GLU A 44 -1.21 2.43 -14.49
CA GLU A 44 -1.21 2.30 -15.96
C GLU A 44 0.15 2.03 -16.57
#